data_AF-A0A7R9U070-F1
#
_entry.id   AF-A0A7R9U070-F1
#
_cell.length_a   1.000
_cell.length_b   1.000
_cell.length_c   1.000
_cell.angle_alpha   90.00
_cell.angle_beta   90.00
_cell.angle_gamma   90.00
#
_symmetry.space_group_name_H-M   'P 1'
#
loop_
_entity.id
_entity.type
_entity.pdbx_description
1 polymer ?
#
loop_
_entity_poly.entity_id
_entity_poly.type
_entity_poly.pdbx_seq_one_letter_code
_entity_poly.pdbx_strand_id
1 'polypeptide(L)'
;GELRARGHGEEAPDATREVLRDYFHLNTASLVELYADFEAADPRFAAVAPYFGGTRMLRQDPVECLFSFICSSNNHISRIHGMVNRLCAAYGERMAIDPGAE
;
A
#
# COMPACT_ATOMS: atom_id res chain seq x y z
N GLY A 1 -1.06 -12.42 -19.67
CA GLY A 1 0.35 -12.01 -19.66
C GLY A 1 0.78 -11.88 -18.23
N GLU A 2 1.60 -12.80 -17.75
CA GLU A 2 2.01 -12.85 -16.34
C GLU A 2 3.15 -11.85 -16.11
N LEU A 3 2.88 -10.81 -15.32
CA LEU A 3 3.94 -9.98 -14.76
C LEU A 3 4.65 -10.80 -13.69
N ARG A 4 5.72 -11.51 -14.08
CA ARG A 4 6.66 -12.10 -13.13
C ARG A 4 7.59 -11.00 -12.62
N ALA A 5 7.40 -10.60 -11.37
CA ALA A 5 8.42 -9.85 -10.64
C ALA A 5 9.67 -10.76 -10.52
N ARG A 6 10.77 -10.36 -11.18
CA ARG A 6 12.07 -10.98 -10.98
C ARG A 6 12.66 -10.39 -9.69
N GLY A 7 12.57 -11.12 -8.59
CA GLY A 7 13.41 -10.86 -7.40
C GLY A 7 14.71 -11.67 -7.53
N HIS A 8 15.85 -11.03 -7.27
CA HIS A 8 17.12 -11.74 -7.06
C HIS A 8 16.96 -12.74 -5.91
N GLY A 9 17.54 -13.93 -6.09
CA GLY A 9 17.28 -15.13 -5.29
C GLY A 9 17.91 -15.16 -3.90
N GLU A 10 17.67 -14.14 -3.09
CA GLU A 10 17.84 -14.22 -1.64
C GLU A 10 16.44 -14.21 -1.02
N GLU A 11 16.02 -15.34 -0.43
CA GLU A 11 14.71 -15.43 0.21
C GLU A 11 14.68 -14.44 1.38
N ALA A 12 13.83 -13.41 1.26
CA ALA A 12 13.57 -12.51 2.37
C ALA A 12 13.18 -13.35 3.60
N PRO A 13 13.70 -13.00 4.80
CA PRO A 13 13.38 -13.72 6.03
C PRO A 13 11.86 -13.92 6.17
N ASP A 14 11.44 -15.08 6.68
CA ASP A 14 10.01 -15.44 6.77
C ASP A 14 9.17 -14.34 7.44
N ALA A 15 9.71 -13.71 8.49
CA ALA A 15 9.06 -12.58 9.17
C ALA A 15 8.82 -11.37 8.24
N THR A 16 9.77 -11.02 7.36
CA THR A 16 9.61 -9.93 6.40
C THR A 16 8.50 -10.25 5.39
N ARG A 17 8.43 -11.51 4.92
CA ARG A 17 7.37 -11.95 4.00
C ARG A 17 6.01 -11.88 4.66
N GLU A 18 5.89 -12.29 5.92
CA GLU A 18 4.65 -12.21 6.68
C GLU A 18 4.18 -10.76 6.86
N VAL A 19 5.08 -9.85 7.26
CA VAL A 19 4.78 -8.42 7.40
C VAL A 19 4.26 -7.84 6.09
N LEU A 20 4.91 -8.14 4.95
CA LEU A 20 4.46 -7.64 3.66
C LEU A 20 3.10 -8.22 3.26
N ARG A 21 2.86 -9.52 3.50
CA ARG A 21 1.56 -10.15 3.21
C ARG A 21 0.44 -9.53 4.05
N ASP A 22 0.70 -9.19 5.30
CA ASP A 22 -0.26 -8.51 6.17
C ASP A 22 -0.50 -7.05 5.69
N TYR A 23 0.57 -6.31 5.40
CA TYR A 23 0.50 -4.93 4.92
C TYR A 23 -0.34 -4.79 3.64
N PHE A 24 -0.25 -5.74 2.72
CA PHE A 24 -1.03 -5.78 1.48
C PHE A 24 -2.38 -6.54 1.60
N HIS A 25 -2.80 -6.95 2.80
CA HIS A 25 -4.00 -7.75 3.06
C HIS A 25 -4.11 -9.03 2.20
N LEU A 26 -2.99 -9.71 1.94
CA LEU A 26 -2.95 -10.89 1.06
C LEU A 26 -3.51 -12.16 1.72
N ASN A 27 -3.68 -12.15 3.05
CA ASN A 27 -4.14 -13.32 3.80
C ASN A 27 -5.62 -13.23 4.24
N THR A 28 -6.23 -12.05 4.17
CA THR A 28 -7.55 -11.79 4.77
C THR A 28 -8.66 -11.55 3.75
N ALA A 29 -8.34 -11.09 2.54
CA ALA A 29 -9.35 -10.76 1.54
C ALA A 29 -8.94 -11.16 0.12
N SER A 30 -9.83 -11.87 -0.56
CA SER A 30 -9.72 -12.13 -2.00
C SER A 30 -10.18 -10.90 -2.77
N LEU A 31 -9.25 -10.24 -3.45
CA LEU A 31 -9.57 -9.06 -4.27
C LEU A 31 -10.53 -9.41 -5.42
N VAL A 32 -10.40 -10.62 -5.97
CA VAL A 32 -11.24 -11.10 -7.07
C VAL A 32 -12.68 -11.26 -6.62
N GLU A 33 -12.90 -11.85 -5.44
CA GLU A 33 -14.24 -12.01 -4.87
C GLU A 33 -14.87 -10.65 -4.54
N LEU A 34 -14.11 -9.75 -3.91
CA LEU A 34 -14.59 -8.39 -3.60
C LEU A 34 -14.98 -7.61 -4.86
N TYR A 35 -14.16 -7.68 -5.92
CA TYR A 35 -14.50 -7.04 -7.19
C TYR A 35 -15.77 -7.64 -7.78
N ALA A 36 -15.92 -8.97 -7.80
CA ALA A 36 -17.14 -9.61 -8.29
C ALA A 36 -18.39 -9.16 -7.51
N ASP A 37 -18.30 -9.06 -6.19
CA ASP A 37 -19.40 -8.58 -5.33
C ASP A 37 -19.75 -7.11 -5.62
N PHE A 38 -18.74 -6.25 -5.76
CA PHE A 38 -18.95 -4.82 -6.05
C PHE A 38 -19.51 -4.60 -7.47
N GLU A 39 -19.03 -5.34 -8.46
CA GLU A 39 -19.54 -5.30 -9.83
C GLU A 39 -21.00 -5.76 -9.92
N ALA A 40 -21.37 -6.80 -9.15
CA ALA A 40 -22.74 -7.28 -9.06
C ALA A 40 -23.68 -6.28 -8.35
N ALA A 41 -23.15 -5.54 -7.37
CA ALA A 41 -23.94 -4.59 -6.58
C ALA A 41 -24.10 -3.20 -7.23
N ASP A 42 -23.12 -2.73 -8.01
CA ASP A 42 -23.13 -1.40 -8.62
C ASP A 42 -22.65 -1.42 -10.10
N PRO A 43 -23.54 -1.17 -11.08
CA PRO A 43 -23.19 -1.06 -12.49
C PRO A 43 -22.14 0.03 -12.79
N ARG A 44 -22.07 1.10 -11.97
CA ARG A 44 -21.04 2.13 -12.13
C ARG A 44 -19.67 1.59 -11.74
N PHE A 45 -19.59 0.79 -10.67
CA PHE A 45 -18.37 0.11 -10.30
C PHE A 45 -17.94 -0.86 -11.40
N ALA A 46 -18.87 -1.67 -11.94
CA ALA A 46 -18.60 -2.58 -13.05
C ALA A 46 -18.03 -1.88 -14.30
N ALA A 47 -18.50 -0.67 -14.60
CA ALA A 47 -17.97 0.11 -15.71
C ALA A 47 -16.52 0.59 -15.49
N VAL A 48 -16.09 0.81 -14.24
CA VAL A 48 -14.75 1.37 -13.93
C VAL A 48 -13.74 0.32 -13.46
N ALA A 49 -14.19 -0.82 -12.93
CA ALA A 49 -13.34 -1.86 -12.37
C ALA A 49 -12.21 -2.35 -13.30
N PRO A 50 -12.40 -2.50 -14.63
CA PRO A 50 -11.33 -2.91 -15.54
C PRO A 50 -10.14 -1.94 -15.61
N TYR A 51 -10.32 -0.66 -15.25
CA TYR A 51 -9.26 0.34 -15.28
C TYR A 51 -8.42 0.38 -14.01
N PHE A 52 -8.88 -0.22 -12.92
CA PHE A 52 -8.23 -0.16 -11.59
C PHE A 52 -7.92 -1.55 -11.03
N GLY A 53 -7.68 -2.53 -11.90
CA GLY A 53 -7.33 -3.90 -11.50
C GLY A 53 -6.12 -3.94 -10.58
N GLY A 54 -6.21 -4.72 -9.49
CA GLY A 54 -5.12 -4.87 -8.52
C GLY A 54 -5.06 -3.81 -7.41
N THR A 55 -5.97 -2.83 -7.42
CA THR A 55 -6.03 -1.80 -6.35
C THR A 55 -6.43 -2.45 -5.02
N ARG A 56 -5.62 -2.26 -3.98
CA ARG A 56 -5.84 -2.82 -2.64
C ARG A 56 -5.79 -1.73 -1.58
N MET A 57 -6.56 -1.93 -0.51
CA MET A 57 -6.40 -1.14 0.71
C MET A 57 -5.19 -1.65 1.49
N LEU A 58 -4.33 -0.74 1.95
CA LEU A 58 -3.16 -1.11 2.75
C LEU A 58 -3.51 -1.20 4.24
N ARG A 59 -2.81 -2.07 4.97
CA ARG A 59 -2.88 -2.17 6.43
C ARG A 59 -1.77 -1.35 7.07
N GLN A 60 -1.92 -0.02 7.04
CA GLN A 60 -0.93 0.90 7.60
C GLN A 60 -0.92 0.89 9.13
N ASP A 61 0.21 1.24 9.72
CA ASP A 61 0.31 1.48 11.16
C ASP A 61 -0.69 2.58 11.59
N PRO A 62 -1.48 2.39 12.67
CA PRO A 62 -2.49 3.36 13.08
C PRO A 62 -1.94 4.75 13.39
N VAL A 63 -0.73 4.85 13.94
CA VAL A 63 -0.11 6.13 14.31
C VAL A 63 0.37 6.86 13.06
N GLU A 64 1.09 6.16 12.17
CA GLU A 64 1.50 6.70 10.87
C GLU A 64 0.30 7.19 10.07
N CYS A 65 -0.75 6.36 9.98
CA CYS A 65 -1.98 6.65 9.25
C CYS A 65 -2.67 7.89 9.82
N LEU A 66 -2.86 7.96 11.15
CA LEU A 66 -3.50 9.09 11.82
C LEU A 66 -2.78 10.41 11.53
N PHE A 67 -1.47 10.47 11.74
CA PHE A 67 -0.72 11.71 11.51
C PHE A 67 -0.65 12.09 10.03
N SER A 68 -0.59 11.10 9.13
CA SER A 68 -0.66 11.32 7.69
C SER A 68 -2.01 11.94 7.28
N PHE A 69 -3.11 11.47 7.85
CA PHE A 69 -4.45 12.04 7.62
C PHE A 69 -4.62 13.42 8.25
N ILE A 70 -4.00 13.71 9.40
CA ILE A 70 -3.98 15.09 9.94
C ILE A 70 -3.32 16.03 8.94
N CYS A 71 -2.26 15.60 8.24
CA CYS A 71 -1.62 16.38 7.19
C CYS A 71 -2.49 16.56 5.93
N SER A 72 -3.53 15.76 5.72
CA SER A 72 -4.39 15.80 4.53
C SER A 72 -5.49 16.86 4.57
N SER A 73 -5.80 17.38 5.75
CA SER A 73 -6.89 18.35 5.94
C SER A 73 -6.75 19.56 5.01
N ASN A 74 -7.70 19.69 4.09
CA ASN A 74 -7.73 20.74 3.05
C ASN A 74 -6.40 20.87 2.28
N ASN A 75 -5.91 19.74 1.74
CA ASN A 75 -4.59 19.65 1.14
C ASN A 75 -4.57 18.81 -0.14
N HIS A 76 -3.49 18.89 -0.92
CA HIS A 76 -3.27 18.06 -2.11
C HIS A 76 -2.07 17.13 -1.91
N ILE A 77 -2.07 15.98 -2.61
CA ILE A 77 -1.14 14.87 -2.38
C ILE A 77 0.33 15.32 -2.27
N SER A 78 0.81 16.20 -3.17
CA SER A 78 2.18 16.69 -3.15
C SER A 78 2.57 17.39 -1.84
N ARG A 79 1.66 18.23 -1.30
CA ARG A 79 1.90 18.94 -0.04
C ARG A 79 1.71 18.04 1.18
N ILE A 80 0.80 17.06 1.12
CA ILE A 80 0.64 16.04 2.16
C ILE A 80 1.95 15.25 2.32
N HIS A 81 2.47 14.72 1.20
CA HIS A 81 3.74 14.00 1.18
C HIS A 81 4.89 14.85 1.74
N GLY A 82 4.98 16.13 1.35
CA GLY A 82 5.97 17.05 1.89
C GLY A 82 5.80 17.36 3.38
N MET A 83 4.59 17.33 3.93
CA MET A 83 4.34 17.51 5.37
C MET A 83 4.73 16.25 6.15
N VAL A 84 4.33 15.07 5.69
CA VAL A 84 4.69 13.79 6.30
C VAL A 84 6.21 13.62 6.33
N ASN A 85 6.91 13.87 5.22
CA ASN A 85 8.37 13.78 5.18
C ASN A 85 9.07 14.73 6.15
N ARG A 86 8.53 15.94 6.36
CA ARG A 86 9.08 16.89 7.35
C ARG A 86 8.85 16.40 8.78
N LEU A 87 7.71 15.78 9.07
CA LEU A 87 7.46 15.14 10.37
C LEU A 87 8.46 14.00 10.59
N CYS A 88 8.64 13.11 9.62
CA CYS A 88 9.61 12.01 9.70
C CYS A 88 11.05 12.52 9.85
N ALA A 89 11.44 13.59 9.13
CA ALA A 89 12.78 14.15 9.25
C ALA A 89 13.04 14.82 10.61
N ALA A 90 12.01 15.42 11.21
CA ALA A 90 12.12 16.12 12.49
C ALA A 90 12.02 15.19 13.70
N TYR A 91 11.20 14.14 13.62
CA TYR A 91 10.82 13.30 14.78
C TYR A 91 10.98 11.80 14.56
N GLY A 92 11.28 11.34 13.34
CA GLY A 92 11.45 9.93 13.01
C GLY A 92 12.87 9.41 13.26
N GLU A 93 12.98 8.08 13.29
CA GLU A 93 14.26 7.39 13.36
C GLU A 93 14.98 7.39 12.00
N ARG A 94 16.29 7.61 12.00
CA ARG A 94 17.10 7.64 10.77
C ARG A 94 17.40 6.22 10.32
N MET A 95 16.76 5.79 9.24
CA MET A 95 17.04 4.50 8.60
C MET A 95 18.00 4.68 7.41
N ALA A 96 18.97 3.77 7.27
CA ALA A 96 19.79 3.65 6.07
C ALA A 96 19.11 2.67 5.10
N ILE A 97 19.10 3.02 3.81
CA ILE A 97 18.70 2.06 2.76
C ILE A 97 19.95 1.26 2.42
N ASP A 98 19.86 -0.07 2.48
CA ASP A 98 20.94 -0.94 2.02
C ASP A 98 21.14 -0.74 0.51
N PRO A 99 22.32 -0.28 0.05
CA PRO A 99 22.58 -0.06 -1.37
C PRO A 99 22.57 -1.35 -2.22
N GLY A 100 22.44 -2.54 -1.62
CA GLY A 100 22.35 -3.82 -2.33
C GLY A 100 20.96 -4.27 -2.80
N ALA A 101 19.90 -3.48 -2.57
CA ALA A 101 18.51 -3.89 -2.80
C ALA A 101 17.92 -3.54 -4.20
N GLU A 102 18.75 -3.38 -5.25
CA GLU A 102 18.30 -3.13 -6.64
C GLU A 102 18.02 -4.39 -7.47
#